data_AF-A0A354YG24-F1
#
_entry.id   AF-A0A354YG24-F1
#
_cell.length_a   1.000
_cell.length_b   1.000
_cell.length_c   1.000
_cell.angle_alpha   90.00
_cell.angle_beta   90.00
_cell.angle_gamma   90.00
#
_symmetry.space_group_name_H-M   'P 1'
#
loop_
_entity.id
_entity.type
_entity.pdbx_description
1 polymer ?
#
loop_
_entity_poly.entity_id
_entity_poly.type
_entity_poly.pdbx_seq_one_letter_code
_entity_poly.pdbx_strand_id
1 'polypeptide(L)'
;AAGRAQHVLALSIPDWGATPFAHAQARDAQAIADQIDAFNAAAAAVCQALGVRFVDITPFSRSHGAHADMLAADGLHPSAQMYAAWTAAALPYARDALT
;
A
#
# COMPACT_ATOMS: atom_id res chain seq x y z
N ALA A 1 20.37 3.38 3.69
CA ALA A 1 20.72 2.40 2.63
C ALA A 1 22.20 2.42 2.21
N ALA A 2 22.91 3.56 2.12
CA ALA A 2 24.33 3.58 1.71
C ALA A 2 24.63 2.79 0.41
N GLY A 3 23.72 2.87 -0.57
CA GLY A 3 23.80 2.12 -1.83
C GLY A 3 23.36 0.64 -1.75
N ARG A 4 22.99 0.12 -0.58
CA ARG A 4 22.55 -1.26 -0.38
C ARG A 4 21.04 -1.40 -0.58
N ALA A 5 20.64 -1.97 -1.72
CA ALA A 5 19.24 -2.17 -2.08
C ALA A 5 18.47 -3.06 -1.09
N GLN A 6 19.14 -4.03 -0.47
CA GLN A 6 18.56 -4.90 0.56
C GLN A 6 18.20 -4.15 1.85
N HIS A 7 18.70 -2.92 2.05
CA HIS A 7 18.31 -2.03 3.15
C HIS A 7 17.15 -1.09 2.77
N VAL A 8 16.51 -1.32 1.61
CA VAL A 8 15.40 -0.52 1.10
C VAL A 8 14.17 -1.41 0.99
N LEU A 9 13.04 -0.89 1.47
CA LEU A 9 11.72 -1.47 1.28
C LEU A 9 10.86 -0.46 0.53
N ALA A 10 10.08 -0.96 -0.43
CA ALA A 10 9.02 -0.22 -1.08
C ALA A 10 7.68 -0.86 -0.72
N LEU A 11 6.69 -0.05 -0.38
CA LEU A 11 5.32 -0.51 -0.15
C LEU A 11 4.50 -0.22 -1.41
N SER A 12 3.56 -1.11 -1.74
CA SER A 12 2.60 -0.85 -2.80
C SER A 12 1.68 0.33 -2.46
N ILE A 13 1.08 0.95 -3.47
CA ILE A 13 0.03 1.96 -3.26
C ILE A 13 -1.26 1.23 -2.81
N PRO A 14 -1.92 1.68 -1.73
CA PRO A 14 -3.23 1.15 -1.35
C PRO A 14 -4.31 1.55 -2.37
N ASP A 15 -5.30 0.68 -2.53
CA ASP A 15 -6.45 0.91 -3.40
C ASP A 15 -7.43 1.90 -2.77
N TRP A 16 -7.26 3.18 -3.08
CA TRP A 16 -8.14 4.24 -2.58
C TRP A 16 -9.53 4.21 -3.24
N GLY A 17 -9.72 3.44 -4.33
CA GLY A 17 -11.02 3.24 -4.96
C GLY A 17 -12.01 2.54 -4.04
N ALA A 18 -11.53 1.78 -3.06
CA ALA A 18 -12.32 1.13 -2.03
C ALA A 18 -12.79 2.07 -0.89
N THR A 19 -12.43 3.36 -0.94
CA THR A 19 -12.71 4.31 0.15
C THR A 19 -14.02 5.08 -0.04
N PRO A 20 -14.68 5.52 1.05
CA PRO A 20 -15.83 6.42 0.98
C PRO A 20 -15.50 7.73 0.24
N PHE A 21 -14.25 8.21 0.31
CA PHE A 21 -13.82 9.38 -0.44
C PHE A 21 -13.95 9.19 -1.95
N ALA A 22 -13.51 8.06 -2.50
CA ALA A 22 -13.64 7.79 -3.94
C ALA A 22 -15.11 7.79 -4.39
N HIS A 23 -15.98 7.17 -3.59
CA HIS A 23 -17.42 7.16 -3.83
C HIS A 23 -18.03 8.57 -3.75
N ALA A 24 -17.69 9.35 -2.71
CA ALA A 24 -18.18 10.72 -2.53
C ALA A 24 -17.78 11.65 -3.69
N GLN A 25 -16.64 11.36 -4.32
CA GLN A 25 -16.13 12.10 -5.48
C GLN A 25 -16.63 11.55 -6.82
N ALA A 26 -17.60 10.62 -6.81
CA ALA A 26 -18.14 9.95 -7.99
C ALA A 26 -17.05 9.37 -8.91
N ARG A 27 -15.98 8.83 -8.32
CA ARG A 27 -14.90 8.18 -9.06
C ARG A 27 -15.26 6.75 -9.36
N ASP A 28 -14.80 6.25 -10.50
CA ASP A 28 -14.94 4.86 -10.88
C ASP A 28 -13.95 4.00 -10.08
N ALA A 29 -14.47 3.22 -9.14
CA ALA A 29 -13.67 2.34 -8.29
C ALA A 29 -12.92 1.26 -9.08
N GLN A 30 -13.51 0.73 -10.16
CA GLN A 30 -12.85 -0.29 -10.97
C GLN A 30 -11.71 0.33 -11.77
N ALA A 31 -11.94 1.50 -12.38
CA ALA A 31 -10.88 2.20 -13.10
C ALA A 31 -9.70 2.57 -12.17
N ILE A 32 -9.96 2.93 -10.91
CA ILE A 32 -8.92 3.15 -9.91
C ILE A 32 -8.19 1.86 -9.60
N ALA A 33 -8.90 0.76 -9.31
CA ALA A 33 -8.30 -0.53 -9.00
C ALA A 33 -7.38 -1.00 -10.13
N ASP A 34 -7.80 -0.88 -11.39
CA ASP A 34 -7.01 -1.26 -12.57
C ASP A 34 -5.74 -0.40 -12.70
N GLN A 35 -5.83 0.91 -12.43
CA GLN A 35 -4.69 1.83 -12.44
C GLN A 35 -3.70 1.53 -11.30
N ILE A 36 -4.21 1.21 -10.12
CA ILE A 36 -3.40 0.79 -8.96
C ILE A 36 -2.69 -0.53 -9.26
N ASP A 37 -3.38 -1.51 -9.84
CA ASP A 37 -2.78 -2.78 -10.24
C ASP A 37 -1.67 -2.57 -11.27
N ALA A 38 -1.91 -1.76 -12.30
CA ALA A 38 -0.90 -1.45 -13.31
C ALA A 38 0.33 -0.75 -12.71
N PHE A 39 0.12 0.25 -11.84
CA PHE A 39 1.22 0.96 -11.18
C PHE A 39 2.01 0.04 -10.26
N ASN A 40 1.33 -0.71 -9.39
CA ASN A 40 1.98 -1.59 -8.43
C ASN A 40 2.74 -2.73 -9.13
N ALA A 41 2.22 -3.27 -10.24
CA ALA A 41 2.93 -4.24 -11.06
C ALA A 41 4.24 -3.66 -11.65
N ALA A 42 4.18 -2.44 -12.19
CA ALA A 42 5.38 -1.76 -12.70
C ALA A 42 6.39 -1.47 -11.59
N ALA A 43 5.93 -0.98 -10.43
CA ALA A 43 6.77 -0.70 -9.27
C ALA A 43 7.43 -1.97 -8.73
N ALA A 44 6.69 -3.08 -8.63
CA ALA A 44 7.20 -4.38 -8.21
C ALA A 44 8.29 -4.90 -9.16
N ALA A 45 8.07 -4.78 -10.48
CA ALA A 45 9.05 -5.17 -11.49
C ALA A 45 10.35 -4.36 -11.39
N VAL A 46 10.25 -3.04 -11.17
CA VAL A 46 11.43 -2.17 -10.94
C VAL A 46 12.15 -2.54 -9.65
N CYS A 47 11.41 -2.78 -8.56
CA CYS A 47 12.00 -3.20 -7.29
C CYS A 47 12.75 -4.52 -7.44
N GLN A 48 12.15 -5.50 -8.13
CA GLN A 48 12.79 -6.78 -8.43
C GLN A 48 14.08 -6.59 -9.22
N ALA A 49 14.08 -5.77 -10.28
CA ALA A 49 15.25 -5.50 -11.10
C ALA A 49 16.40 -4.83 -10.31
N LEU A 50 16.07 -4.04 -9.29
CA LEU A 50 17.03 -3.33 -8.44
C LEU A 50 17.42 -4.10 -7.16
N GLY A 51 16.84 -5.27 -6.91
CA GLY A 51 17.05 -6.02 -5.66
C GLY A 51 16.44 -5.34 -4.43
N VAL A 52 15.45 -4.45 -4.64
CA VAL A 52 14.65 -3.82 -3.58
C VAL A 52 13.46 -4.72 -3.26
N ARG A 53 13.15 -4.86 -1.98
CA ARG A 53 11.99 -5.64 -1.55
C ARG A 53 10.71 -4.83 -1.69
N PHE A 54 9.73 -5.40 -2.39
CA PHE A 54 8.39 -4.84 -2.53
C PHE A 54 7.41 -5.53 -1.57
N VAL A 55 6.72 -4.75 -0.74
CA VAL A 55 5.73 -5.23 0.24
C VAL A 55 4.35 -4.82 -0.24
N ASP A 56 3.51 -5.81 -0.56
CA ASP A 56 2.16 -5.55 -1.02
C ASP A 56 1.21 -5.29 0.17
N ILE A 57 0.73 -4.05 0.26
CA ILE A 57 -0.27 -3.60 1.25
C ILE A 57 -1.64 -3.34 0.61
N THR A 58 -1.76 -3.44 -0.71
CA THR A 58 -2.99 -3.17 -1.47
C THR A 58 -4.19 -4.00 -0.99
N PRO A 59 -4.03 -5.29 -0.63
CA PRO A 59 -5.14 -6.10 -0.12
C PRO A 59 -5.81 -5.51 1.13
N PHE A 60 -5.06 -4.82 2.00
CA PHE A 60 -5.64 -4.24 3.22
C PHE A 60 -6.70 -3.20 2.91
N SER A 61 -6.43 -2.29 1.97
CA SER A 61 -7.39 -1.30 1.50
C SER A 61 -8.57 -1.94 0.75
N ARG A 62 -8.37 -3.02 0.00
CA ARG A 62 -9.49 -3.70 -0.69
C ARG A 62 -10.44 -4.37 0.29
N SER A 63 -9.91 -4.95 1.37
CA SER A 63 -10.73 -5.63 2.38
C SER A 63 -11.33 -4.68 3.42
N HIS A 64 -10.69 -3.55 3.69
CA HIS A 64 -11.05 -2.70 4.84
C HIS A 64 -11.23 -1.21 4.50
N GLY A 65 -11.06 -0.82 3.23
CA GLY A 65 -11.08 0.58 2.79
C GLY A 65 -12.40 1.30 3.00
N ALA A 66 -13.50 0.57 3.20
CA ALA A 66 -14.80 1.13 3.56
C ALA A 66 -15.07 1.19 5.08
N HIS A 67 -14.18 0.64 5.91
CA HIS A 67 -14.40 0.57 7.36
C HIS A 67 -13.96 1.85 8.06
N ALA A 68 -14.84 2.43 8.87
CA ALA A 68 -14.60 3.72 9.50
C ALA A 68 -13.44 3.71 10.52
N ASP A 69 -13.17 2.58 11.17
CA ASP A 69 -12.03 2.40 12.09
C ASP A 69 -10.68 2.29 11.36
N MET A 70 -10.71 2.00 10.06
CA MET A 70 -9.53 1.82 9.20
C MET A 70 -9.16 3.09 8.44
N LEU A 71 -9.96 4.15 8.56
CA LEU A 71 -9.73 5.44 7.91
C LEU A 71 -9.71 6.60 8.92
N ALA A 72 -9.05 7.69 8.53
CA ALA A 72 -9.18 8.98 9.19
C ALA A 72 -10.55 9.62 8.86
N ALA A 73 -10.85 10.72 9.55
CA ALA A 73 -12.15 11.40 9.43
C ALA A 73 -12.48 11.93 8.02
N ASP A 74 -11.49 12.08 7.15
CA ASP A 74 -11.71 12.49 5.75
C ASP A 74 -12.18 11.34 4.83
N GLY A 75 -12.20 10.11 5.34
CA GLY A 75 -12.63 8.94 4.58
C GLY A 75 -11.70 8.54 3.44
N LEU A 76 -10.47 9.07 3.39
CA LEU A 76 -9.43 8.75 2.40
C LEU A 76 -8.17 8.21 3.06
N HIS A 77 -7.63 8.93 4.05
CA HIS A 77 -6.36 8.58 4.63
C HIS A 77 -6.49 7.37 5.58
N PRO A 78 -5.51 6.46 5.62
CA PRO A 78 -5.49 5.35 6.56
C PRO A 78 -5.48 5.83 8.02
N SER A 79 -6.23 5.14 8.89
CA SER A 79 -6.18 5.37 10.33
C SER A 79 -4.90 4.78 10.94
N ALA A 80 -4.69 5.04 12.25
CA ALA A 80 -3.64 4.37 13.02
C ALA A 80 -3.75 2.83 12.97
N GLN A 81 -4.97 2.28 12.91
CA GLN A 81 -5.19 0.84 12.85
C GLN A 81 -4.77 0.27 11.48
N MET A 82 -5.09 0.94 10.38
CA MET A 82 -4.63 0.55 9.05
C MET A 82 -3.11 0.63 8.94
N TYR A 83 -2.49 1.72 9.44
CA TYR A 83 -1.03 1.81 9.51
C TYR A 83 -0.39 0.72 10.37
N ALA A 84 -1.02 0.31 11.46
CA ALA A 84 -0.53 -0.80 12.28
C ALA A 84 -0.55 -2.12 11.50
N ALA A 85 -1.60 -2.38 10.72
CA ALA A 85 -1.70 -3.57 9.87
C ALA A 85 -0.61 -3.58 8.77
N TRP A 86 -0.39 -2.45 8.10
CA TRP A 86 0.69 -2.31 7.11
C TRP A 86 2.07 -2.48 7.73
N THR A 87 2.28 -1.89 8.92
CA THR A 87 3.53 -2.02 9.67
C THR A 87 3.78 -3.47 10.05
N ALA A 88 2.76 -4.20 10.53
CA ALA A 88 2.88 -5.61 10.87
C ALA A 88 3.26 -6.46 9.65
N ALA A 89 2.69 -6.17 8.48
CA ALA A 89 3.05 -6.84 7.23
C ALA A 89 4.50 -6.54 6.78
N ALA A 90 4.96 -5.29 6.95
CA ALA A 90 6.30 -4.86 6.57
C ALA A 90 7.39 -5.26 7.58
N LEU A 91 7.04 -5.49 8.85
CA LEU A 91 8.00 -5.64 9.94
C LEU A 91 9.02 -6.78 9.75
N PRO A 92 8.64 -8.01 9.34
CA PRO A 92 9.62 -9.09 9.14
C PRO A 92 10.72 -8.68 8.16
N TYR A 93 10.30 -8.05 7.06
CA TYR A 93 11.19 -7.59 6.01
C TYR A 93 12.07 -6.41 6.44
N ALA A 94 11.51 -5.51 7.26
CA ALA A 94 12.27 -4.40 7.81
C ALA A 94 13.35 -4.90 8.77
N ARG A 95 13.10 -5.98 9.52
CA ARG A 95 14.10 -6.62 10.39
C ARG A 95 15.21 -7.28 9.57
N ASP A 96 14.87 -8.02 8.52
CA ASP A 96 15.85 -8.64 7.62
C ASP A 96 16.76 -7.59 6.96
N ALA A 97 16.22 -6.40 6.66
CA ALA A 97 16.98 -5.31 6.04
C ALA A 97 18.00 -4.64 6.97
N LEU A 98 18.01 -4.97 8.26
CA LEU A 98 18.93 -4.41 9.26
C LEU A 98 20.08 -5.37 9.63
N THR A 99 19.98 -6.64 9.24
CA THR A 99 20.98 -7.68 9.49
C THR A 99 21.86 -7.88 8.26
#